data_AF-A0A924Z7F3-F1
#
_entry.id   AF-A0A924Z7F3-F1
#
_cell.length_a   1.000
_cell.length_b   1.000
_cell.length_c   1.000
_cell.angle_alpha   90.00
_cell.angle_beta   90.00
_cell.angle_gamma   90.00
#
_symmetry.space_group_name_H-M   'P 1'
#
loop_
_entity.id
_entity.type
_entity.pdbx_description
1 polymer ?
#
loop_
_entity_poly.entity_id
_entity_poly.type
_entity_poly.pdbx_seq_one_letter_code
_entity_poly.pdbx_strand_id
1 'polypeptide(L)'
;AQLLNRTQSHTMEWGDRTPLFLCQRSGILDHYGDQADKVAFTYLKTNKDSYPVRLELPVWVYEAGWHNRIIDWVRAEVVIGSGYPYVIETADQVAVLKNDDRQVFYRLLQEWADQEDLKLRLSRKMVSKARRR
;
A
#
# COMPACT_ATOMS: atom_id res chain seq x y z
N ALA A 1 -16.26 -13.83 43.06
CA ALA A 1 -15.27 -12.84 42.59
C ALA A 1 -15.59 -12.46 41.16
N GLN A 2 -16.39 -11.39 40.99
CA GLN A 2 -16.77 -10.82 39.70
C GLN A 2 -15.54 -10.15 39.07
N LEU A 3 -15.06 -10.67 37.93
CA LEU A 3 -13.94 -10.10 37.19
C LEU A 3 -14.13 -10.25 35.67
N LEU A 4 -15.34 -9.95 35.20
CA LEU A 4 -15.63 -9.70 33.78
C LEU A 4 -16.50 -8.45 33.69
N ASN A 5 -15.95 -7.33 34.18
CA ASN A 5 -16.54 -6.02 33.98
C ASN A 5 -16.49 -5.70 32.49
N ARG A 6 -17.68 -5.72 31.87
CA ARG A 6 -18.12 -4.91 30.74
C ARG A 6 -16.96 -4.28 29.95
N THR A 7 -16.68 -4.83 28.77
CA THR A 7 -15.99 -4.09 27.71
C THR A 7 -16.79 -2.82 27.40
N GLN A 8 -16.42 -1.71 28.03
CA GLN A 8 -16.62 -0.42 27.40
C GLN A 8 -15.93 -0.54 26.05
N SER A 9 -16.73 -0.61 24.99
CA SER A 9 -16.28 -0.51 23.62
C SER A 9 -15.48 0.79 23.51
N HIS A 10 -14.17 0.72 23.69
CA HIS A 10 -13.26 1.83 23.43
C HIS A 10 -13.08 1.91 21.92
N THR A 11 -14.15 2.33 21.24
CA THR A 11 -14.11 2.62 19.81
C THR A 11 -13.28 3.88 19.63
N MET A 12 -12.17 3.74 18.91
CA MET A 12 -11.36 4.88 18.49
C MET A 12 -12.24 5.86 17.71
N GLU A 13 -12.17 7.15 18.04
CA GLU A 13 -12.81 8.22 17.29
C GLU A 13 -11.99 8.58 16.05
N TRP A 14 -12.58 9.30 15.10
CA TRP A 14 -11.87 9.74 13.91
C TRP A 14 -10.61 10.54 14.30
N GLY A 15 -9.48 10.18 13.69
CA GLY A 15 -8.19 10.81 13.98
C GLY A 15 -7.45 10.17 15.16
N ASP A 16 -8.09 9.37 16.02
CA ASP A 16 -7.40 8.69 17.12
C ASP A 16 -6.34 7.73 16.60
N ARG A 17 -5.29 7.57 17.40
CA ARG A 17 -4.21 6.63 17.12
C ARG A 17 -3.80 5.86 18.37
N THR A 18 -3.29 4.66 18.16
CA THR A 18 -2.59 3.93 19.21
C THR A 18 -1.22 4.56 19.50
N PRO A 19 -0.53 4.11 20.56
CA PRO A 19 0.91 4.31 20.68
C PRO A 19 1.66 3.72 19.47
N LEU A 20 2.91 4.14 19.30
CA LEU A 20 3.82 3.49 18.37
C LEU A 20 4.32 2.19 19.00
N PHE A 21 4.31 1.13 18.21
CA PHE A 21 4.81 -0.18 18.57
C PHE A 21 6.02 -0.52 17.70
N LEU A 22 6.98 -1.23 18.26
CA LEU A 22 8.07 -1.79 17.48
C LEU A 22 7.57 -3.02 16.70
N CYS A 23 7.88 -3.11 15.42
CA CYS A 23 7.55 -4.29 14.63
C CYS A 23 8.46 -5.45 15.02
N GLN A 24 7.89 -6.55 15.51
CA GLN A 24 8.61 -7.78 15.85
C GLN A 24 8.00 -9.00 15.14
N ARG A 25 7.62 -8.81 13.87
CA ARG A 25 7.00 -9.86 13.06
C ARG A 25 8.06 -10.84 12.55
N SER A 26 7.96 -12.09 13.01
CA SER A 26 8.84 -13.17 12.54
C SER A 26 8.71 -13.44 11.03
N GLY A 27 9.80 -13.87 10.40
CA GLY A 27 9.87 -14.23 8.98
C GLY A 27 10.11 -13.04 8.07
N ILE A 28 9.15 -12.10 7.96
CA ILE A 28 9.27 -11.00 7.00
C ILE A 28 10.41 -10.03 7.33
N LEU A 29 10.66 -9.80 8.62
CA LEU A 29 11.71 -8.89 9.07
C LEU A 29 13.11 -9.44 8.83
N ASP A 30 13.26 -10.76 8.72
CA ASP A 30 14.56 -11.39 8.44
C ASP A 30 15.11 -10.96 7.07
N HIS A 31 14.24 -10.58 6.13
CA HIS A 31 14.63 -10.03 4.83
C HIS A 31 15.15 -8.58 4.87
N TYR A 32 14.90 -7.87 5.97
CA TYR A 32 15.33 -6.47 6.13
C TYR A 32 16.76 -6.36 6.68
N GLY A 33 17.39 -7.47 7.06
CA GLY A 33 18.76 -7.50 7.57
C GLY A 33 18.94 -6.55 8.75
N ASP A 34 19.91 -5.64 8.66
CA ASP A 34 20.22 -4.64 9.69
C ASP A 34 19.10 -3.61 9.96
N GLN A 35 17.98 -3.69 9.24
CA GLN A 35 16.79 -2.85 9.42
C GLN A 35 15.61 -3.61 10.03
N ALA A 36 15.76 -4.90 10.34
CA ALA A 36 14.71 -5.74 10.90
C ALA A 36 14.07 -5.14 12.16
N ASP A 37 14.86 -4.48 13.00
CA ASP A 37 14.46 -3.84 14.25
C ASP A 37 14.20 -2.32 14.10
N LYS A 38 14.19 -1.79 12.88
CA LYS A 38 14.08 -0.34 12.61
C LYS A 38 12.72 0.08 12.06
N VAL A 39 11.70 -0.76 12.20
CA VAL A 39 10.34 -0.46 11.75
C VAL A 39 9.41 -0.35 12.96
N ALA A 40 8.76 0.80 13.11
CA ALA A 40 7.68 1.02 14.05
C ALA A 40 6.33 1.08 13.33
N PHE A 41 5.24 0.82 14.04
CA PHE A 41 3.90 0.94 13.49
C PHE A 41 2.90 1.51 14.50
N THR A 42 1.82 2.08 13.99
CA THR A 42 0.67 2.56 14.77
C THR A 42 -0.61 2.28 14.00
N TYR A 43 -1.73 2.15 14.71
CA TYR A 43 -3.05 2.13 14.09
C TYR A 43 -3.64 3.54 14.14
N LEU A 44 -4.19 4.00 13.00
CA LEU A 44 -4.86 5.29 12.86
C LEU A 44 -6.32 5.06 12.44
N LYS A 45 -7.26 5.66 13.15
CA LYS A 45 -8.68 5.64 12.79
C LYS A 45 -8.96 6.71 11.74
N THR A 46 -9.19 6.29 10.50
CA THR A 46 -9.39 7.20 9.36
C THR A 46 -10.84 7.40 8.96
N ASN A 47 -11.74 6.48 9.35
CA ASN A 47 -13.18 6.57 9.10
C ASN A 47 -13.98 6.11 10.33
N LYS A 48 -15.23 6.56 10.44
CA LYS A 48 -16.13 6.19 11.53
C LYS A 48 -16.49 4.70 11.51
N ASP A 49 -16.82 4.17 10.33
CA ASP A 49 -17.37 2.81 10.20
C ASP A 49 -16.33 1.73 9.83
N SER A 50 -15.11 2.12 9.47
CA SER A 50 -14.05 1.17 9.11
C SER A 50 -13.14 0.82 10.29
N TYR A 51 -12.43 -0.30 10.19
CA TYR A 51 -11.33 -0.58 11.12
C TYR A 51 -10.19 0.45 10.96
N PRO A 52 -9.42 0.70 12.03
CA PRO A 52 -8.20 1.50 11.94
C PRO A 52 -7.22 0.91 10.92
N VAL A 53 -6.51 1.78 10.21
CA VAL A 53 -5.47 1.40 9.26
C VAL A 53 -4.11 1.33 9.96
N ARG A 54 -3.25 0.42 9.51
CA ARG A 54 -1.88 0.30 10.01
C ARG A 54 -0.98 1.25 9.24
N LEU A 55 -0.33 2.15 9.95
CA LEU A 55 0.74 3.01 9.44
C LEU A 55 2.06 2.48 9.96
N GLU A 56 3.01 2.24 9.06
CA GLU A 56 4.38 1.87 9.39
C GLU A 56 5.31 3.04 9.10
N LEU A 57 6.29 3.24 9.97
CA LEU A 57 7.31 4.26 9.85
C LEU A 57 8.65 3.76 10.38
N PRO A 58 9.77 4.25 9.85
CA PRO A 58 11.07 3.94 10.42
C PRO A 58 11.20 4.44 11.86
N VAL A 59 11.93 3.70 12.71
CA VAL A 59 12.16 4.08 14.12
C VAL A 59 12.84 5.45 14.23
N TRP A 60 13.74 5.81 13.32
CA TRP A 60 14.41 7.11 13.32
C TRP A 60 13.45 8.30 13.27
N VAL A 61 12.26 8.14 12.68
CA VAL A 61 11.23 9.20 12.63
C VAL A 61 10.70 9.51 14.03
N TYR A 62 10.57 8.49 14.86
CA TYR A 62 10.22 8.66 16.26
C TYR A 62 11.36 9.31 17.03
N GLU A 63 12.58 8.79 16.88
CA GLU A 63 13.79 9.29 17.56
C GLU A 63 14.07 10.77 17.24
N ALA A 64 13.84 11.19 15.99
CA ALA A 64 13.98 12.57 15.56
C ALA A 64 12.81 13.47 16.01
N GLY A 65 11.74 12.93 16.60
CA GLY A 65 10.57 13.69 17.06
C GLY A 65 9.56 14.08 15.97
N TRP A 66 9.68 13.53 14.76
CA TRP A 66 8.84 13.91 13.61
C TRP A 66 7.54 13.11 13.50
N HIS A 67 7.42 12.01 14.24
CA HIS A 67 6.31 11.07 14.15
C HIS A 67 4.91 11.72 14.21
N ASN A 68 4.67 12.64 15.16
CA ASN A 68 3.37 13.32 15.27
C ASN A 68 3.06 14.13 14.02
N ARG A 69 4.02 14.94 13.58
CA ARG A 69 3.87 15.80 12.41
C ARG A 69 3.58 15.01 11.12
N ILE A 70 4.28 13.90 10.93
CA ILE A 70 4.06 13.03 9.75
C ILE A 70 2.68 12.39 9.81
N ILE A 71 2.26 11.90 10.98
CA ILE A 71 0.91 11.34 11.13
C ILE A 71 -0.17 12.41 10.89
N ASP A 72 0.06 13.65 11.30
CA ASP A 72 -0.85 14.77 11.02
C ASP A 72 -0.94 15.09 9.52
N TRP A 73 0.16 15.00 8.78
CA TRP A 73 0.13 15.10 7.32
C TRP A 73 -0.67 13.98 6.68
N VAL A 74 -0.52 12.74 7.16
CA VAL A 74 -1.33 11.60 6.70
C VAL A 74 -2.82 11.84 7.01
N ARG A 75 -3.15 12.37 8.20
CA ARG A 75 -4.53 12.74 8.55
C ARG A 75 -5.09 13.79 7.59
N ALA A 76 -4.32 14.83 7.26
CA ALA A 76 -4.74 15.86 6.30
C ALA A 76 -5.04 15.25 4.92
N GLU A 77 -4.18 14.37 4.41
CA GLU A 77 -4.39 13.65 3.15
C GLU A 77 -5.63 12.77 3.17
N VAL A 78 -5.91 12.11 4.31
CA VAL A 78 -7.12 11.30 4.51
C VAL A 78 -8.38 12.16 4.49
N VAL A 79 -8.35 13.38 5.04
CA VAL A 79 -9.47 14.33 4.94
C VAL A 79 -9.74 14.69 3.48
N ILE A 80 -8.67 14.95 2.71
CA ILE A 80 -8.79 15.32 1.29
C ILE A 80 -9.37 14.16 0.47
N GLY A 81 -8.86 12.94 0.65
CA GLY A 81 -9.33 11.73 -0.04
C GLY A 81 -10.52 11.04 0.63
N SER A 82 -11.29 11.74 1.47
CA SER A 82 -12.55 11.25 2.06
C SER A 82 -12.45 9.88 2.75
N GLY A 83 -11.37 9.66 3.51
CA GLY A 83 -11.16 8.43 4.29
C GLY A 83 -9.97 7.57 3.88
N TYR A 84 -9.31 7.92 2.79
CA TYR A 84 -8.06 7.34 2.33
C TYR A 84 -7.11 8.44 1.82
N PRO A 85 -5.78 8.32 1.93
CA PRO A 85 -4.88 9.35 1.43
C PRO A 85 -5.04 9.57 -0.08
N TYR A 86 -5.36 10.80 -0.47
CA TYR A 86 -5.62 11.15 -1.87
C TYR A 86 -4.46 10.82 -2.81
N VAL A 87 -3.21 11.05 -2.38
CA VAL A 87 -2.02 10.72 -3.19
C VAL A 87 -1.92 9.23 -3.50
N ILE A 88 -2.28 8.36 -2.54
CA ILE A 88 -2.19 6.91 -2.74
C ILE A 88 -3.34 6.42 -3.62
N GLU A 89 -4.55 6.97 -3.44
CA GLU A 89 -5.68 6.68 -4.33
C GLU A 89 -5.33 7.04 -5.78
N THR A 90 -4.75 8.23 -5.99
CA THR A 90 -4.35 8.70 -7.31
C THR A 90 -3.26 7.81 -7.91
N ALA A 91 -2.26 7.43 -7.11
CA ALA A 91 -1.20 6.53 -7.55
C ALA A 91 -1.74 5.16 -7.97
N ASP A 92 -2.68 4.60 -7.19
CA ASP A 92 -3.36 3.34 -7.54
C ASP A 92 -4.11 3.46 -8.86
N GLN A 93 -4.93 4.51 -9.03
CA GLN A 93 -5.69 4.75 -10.26
C GLN A 93 -4.79 4.89 -11.50
N VAL A 94 -3.62 5.53 -11.37
CA VAL A 94 -2.67 5.72 -12.46
C VAL A 94 -1.84 4.47 -12.74
N ALA A 95 -1.58 3.63 -11.73
CA ALA A 95 -0.81 2.40 -11.87
C ALA A 95 -1.60 1.27 -12.57
N VAL A 96 -2.92 1.41 -12.75
CA VAL A 96 -3.75 0.40 -13.40
C VAL A 96 -3.33 0.19 -14.87
N LEU A 97 -2.75 -0.98 -15.15
CA LEU A 97 -2.46 -1.42 -16.51
C LEU A 97 -3.76 -1.70 -17.29
N LYS A 98 -4.04 -0.86 -18.27
CA LYS A 98 -5.21 -0.97 -19.15
C LYS A 98 -4.98 -2.04 -20.21
N ASN A 99 -6.05 -2.42 -20.89
CA ASN A 99 -5.97 -3.39 -21.98
C ASN A 99 -5.14 -2.88 -23.16
N ASP A 100 -5.14 -1.57 -23.41
CA ASP A 100 -4.36 -0.98 -24.49
C ASP A 100 -2.85 -1.01 -24.16
N ASP A 101 -2.48 -0.75 -22.91
CA ASP A 101 -1.08 -0.88 -22.44
C ASP A 101 -0.56 -2.31 -22.63
N ARG A 102 -1.40 -3.31 -22.32
CA ARG A 102 -1.07 -4.73 -22.57
C ARG A 102 -0.84 -5.01 -24.06
N GLN A 103 -1.65 -4.44 -24.95
CA GLN A 103 -1.47 -4.63 -26.39
C GLN A 103 -0.17 -4.01 -26.89
N VAL A 104 0.16 -2.80 -26.42
CA VAL A 104 1.44 -2.15 -26.73
C VAL A 104 2.61 -2.99 -26.24
N PHE A 105 2.56 -3.48 -25.01
CA PHE A 105 3.58 -4.36 -24.46
C PHE A 105 3.79 -5.61 -25.31
N TYR A 106 2.72 -6.32 -25.68
CA TYR A 106 2.84 -7.52 -26.52
C TYR A 106 3.42 -7.23 -27.90
N ARG A 107 3.09 -6.08 -28.50
CA ARG A 107 3.68 -5.67 -29.78
C ARG A 107 5.19 -5.43 -29.63
N LEU A 108 5.62 -4.67 -28.63
CA LEU A 108 7.04 -4.41 -28.36
C LEU A 108 7.82 -5.69 -28.06
N LEU A 109 7.23 -6.59 -27.26
CA LEU A 109 7.83 -7.88 -26.94
C LEU A 109 8.00 -8.76 -28.19
N GLN A 110 7.02 -8.73 -29.10
CA GLN A 110 7.10 -9.47 -30.35
C GLN A 110 8.17 -8.89 -31.27
N GLU A 111 8.21 -7.56 -31.44
CA GLU A 111 9.23 -6.89 -32.25
C GLU A 111 10.65 -7.19 -31.75
N TRP A 112 10.86 -7.15 -30.44
CA TRP A 112 12.14 -7.51 -29.82
C TRP A 112 12.50 -8.99 -30.03
N ALA A 113 11.54 -9.90 -29.86
CA ALA A 113 11.80 -11.33 -30.05
C ALA A 113 12.11 -11.69 -31.50
N ASP A 114 11.46 -11.01 -32.46
CA ASP A 114 11.76 -11.17 -33.89
C ASP A 114 13.18 -10.67 -34.20
N GLN A 115 13.69 -9.64 -33.50
CA GLN A 115 15.07 -9.15 -33.64
C GLN A 115 16.10 -10.14 -33.07
N GLU A 116 15.79 -10.79 -31.96
CA GLU A 116 16.70 -11.73 -31.26
C GLU A 116 16.54 -13.20 -31.74
N ASP A 117 15.79 -13.44 -32.83
CA ASP A 117 15.46 -14.77 -33.37
C ASP A 117 14.83 -15.74 -32.33
N LEU A 118 14.07 -15.18 -31.40
CA LEU A 118 13.35 -15.92 -30.36
C LEU A 118 11.96 -16.31 -30.87
N LYS A 119 11.68 -17.61 -30.96
CA LYS A 119 10.36 -18.12 -31.38
C LYS A 119 9.28 -17.93 -30.31
N LEU A 120 8.79 -16.71 -30.13
CA LEU A 120 7.64 -16.42 -29.27
C LEU A 120 6.33 -16.85 -29.94
N ARG A 121 5.71 -17.93 -29.45
CA ARG A 121 4.34 -18.33 -29.84
C ARG A 121 3.31 -17.53 -29.04
N LEU A 122 3.05 -16.28 -29.42
CA LEU A 122 1.88 -15.56 -28.94
C LEU A 122 0.61 -16.07 -29.67
N SER A 123 -0.48 -16.26 -28.93
CA SER A 123 -1.73 -16.82 -29.47
C SER A 123 -2.28 -15.96 -30.62
N ARG A 124 -2.54 -16.60 -31.79
CA ARG A 124 -3.05 -15.96 -33.02
C ARG A 124 -4.33 -15.13 -32.81
N LYS A 125 -5.12 -15.41 -31.76
CA LYS A 125 -6.32 -14.64 -31.40
C LYS A 125 -6.00 -13.24 -30.85
N MET A 126 -4.86 -13.05 -30.20
CA MET A 126 -4.46 -11.71 -29.72
C MET A 126 -3.95 -10.85 -30.88
N VAL A 127 -3.16 -11.46 -31.78
CA VAL A 127 -2.64 -10.80 -33.00
C VAL A 127 -3.77 -10.33 -33.93
N SER A 128 -4.83 -11.13 -34.09
CA SER A 128 -5.97 -10.73 -34.95
C SER A 128 -6.80 -9.57 -34.39
N LYS A 129 -6.69 -9.28 -33.09
CA LYS A 129 -7.42 -8.21 -32.42
C LYS A 129 -6.66 -6.89 -32.44
N ALA A 130 -5.32 -6.94 -32.38
CA ALA A 130 -4.45 -5.77 -32.50
C ALA A 130 -4.38 -5.22 -33.94
N ARG A 131 -4.50 -6.07 -34.97
CA ARG A 131 -4.40 -5.68 -36.39
C ARG A 131 -5.71 -5.16 -37.01
N ARG A 132 -6.81 -5.14 -36.26
CA ARG A 132 -8.17 -4.78 -36.74
C ARG A 132 -8.60 -3.36 -36.38
N ARG A 133 -7.74 -2.57 -35.76
CA ARG A 133 -7.90 -1.13 -35.52
C ARG A 133 -6.78 -0.39 -36.23
#